data_AF-A0A7D5M9B3-F1
#
_entry.id   AF-A0A7D5M9B3-F1
#
_cell.length_a   1.000
_cell.length_b   1.000
_cell.length_c   1.000
_cell.angle_alpha   90.00
_cell.angle_beta   90.00
_cell.angle_gamma   90.00
#
_symmetry.space_group_name_H-M   'P 1'
#
loop_
_entity.id
_entity.type
_entity.pdbx_description
1 polymer ?
#
loop_
_entity_poly.entity_id
_entity_poly.type
_entity_poly.pdbx_seq_one_letter_code
_entity_poly.pdbx_strand_id
1 'polypeptide(L)'
;MIYDLKGNEVYKRKMDGVTDLLTEKENKIALKHTLDSWNFRNTISEKIGNANYTLQVYDNLMRVLFPFGNEMLLVVTLDNSGNPNDIIQRIQTILSGHLK
;
A
#
# COMPACT_ATOMS: atom_id res chain seq x y z
N MET A 1 -4.34 -4.38 -3.52
CA MET A 1 -5.07 -3.46 -4.43
C MET A 1 -4.04 -2.66 -5.19
N ILE A 2 -4.31 -2.30 -6.45
CA ILE A 2 -3.45 -1.48 -7.29
C ILE A 2 -4.23 -0.22 -7.66
N TYR A 3 -3.63 0.93 -7.41
CA TYR A 3 -4.19 2.24 -7.76
C TYR A 3 -3.21 2.99 -8.66
N ASP A 4 -3.72 3.77 -9.60
CA ASP A 4 -2.91 4.78 -10.26
C ASP A 4 -2.63 5.97 -9.31
N LEU A 5 -1.69 6.85 -9.67
CA LEU A 5 -1.37 8.04 -8.86
C LEU A 5 -2.49 9.10 -8.83
N LYS A 6 -3.56 8.94 -9.61
CA LYS A 6 -4.77 9.78 -9.58
C LYS A 6 -5.83 9.24 -8.62
N GLY A 7 -5.62 8.04 -8.09
CA GLY A 7 -6.51 7.34 -7.16
C GLY A 7 -7.61 6.52 -7.80
N ASN A 8 -7.50 6.22 -9.10
CA ASN A 8 -8.37 5.25 -9.74
C ASN A 8 -7.93 3.84 -9.37
N GLU A 9 -8.89 2.99 -9.02
CA GLU A 9 -8.66 1.57 -8.76
C GLU A 9 -8.39 0.84 -10.08
N VAL A 10 -7.20 0.28 -10.22
CA VAL A 10 -6.81 -0.54 -11.39
C VAL A 10 -7.14 -2.00 -11.13
N TYR A 11 -6.88 -2.47 -9.90
CA TYR A 11 -7.14 -3.85 -9.51
C TYR A 11 -7.42 -3.97 -8.02
N LYS A 12 -8.44 -4.75 -7.66
CA LYS A 12 -8.76 -5.07 -6.27
C LYS A 12 -8.99 -6.55 -6.12
N ARG A 13 -8.28 -7.12 -5.15
CA ARG A 13 -8.50 -8.48 -4.65
C ARG A 13 -8.50 -8.42 -3.14
N LYS A 14 -9.43 -9.15 -2.55
CA LYS A 14 -9.60 -9.37 -1.13
C LYS A 14 -9.57 -10.88 -0.89
N MET A 15 -9.00 -11.30 0.23
CA MET A 15 -9.00 -12.71 0.62
C MET A 15 -10.41 -13.09 1.12
N ASP A 16 -10.89 -14.27 0.73
CA ASP A 16 -12.18 -14.78 1.18
C ASP A 16 -12.19 -14.93 2.71
N GLY A 17 -13.32 -14.64 3.34
CA GLY A 17 -13.48 -14.70 4.79
C GLY A 17 -12.89 -13.52 5.58
N VAL A 18 -12.29 -12.51 4.91
CA VAL A 18 -11.84 -11.28 5.58
C VAL A 18 -13.00 -10.29 5.69
N THR A 19 -13.15 -9.67 6.86
CA THR A 19 -14.13 -8.58 7.09
C THR A 19 -13.47 -7.22 6.87
N ASP A 20 -14.15 -6.31 6.17
CA ASP A 20 -13.67 -4.94 6.04
C ASP A 20 -13.95 -4.16 7.34
N LEU A 21 -12.91 -3.52 7.88
CA LEU A 21 -13.03 -2.66 9.06
C LEU A 21 -13.61 -1.27 8.74
N LEU A 22 -13.46 -0.84 7.48
CA LEU A 22 -13.97 0.43 6.98
C LEU A 22 -15.11 0.17 6.01
N THR A 23 -16.12 1.03 6.03
CA THR A 23 -17.10 1.10 4.94
C THR A 23 -16.41 1.48 3.63
N GLU A 24 -17.07 1.24 2.50
CA GLU A 24 -16.51 1.60 1.19
C GLU A 24 -16.19 3.10 1.09
N LYS A 25 -17.05 3.96 1.66
CA LYS A 25 -16.86 5.41 1.68
C LYS A 25 -15.64 5.81 2.51
N GLU A 26 -15.53 5.28 3.72
CA GLU A 26 -14.38 5.55 4.61
C GLU A 26 -13.08 5.05 3.99
N ASN A 27 -13.10 3.88 3.35
CA ASN A 27 -11.93 3.33 2.69
C ASN A 27 -11.48 4.22 1.52
N LYS A 28 -12.42 4.73 0.70
CA LYS A 28 -12.11 5.70 -0.37
C LYS A 28 -11.46 6.98 0.17
N ILE A 29 -11.96 7.52 1.28
CA ILE A 29 -11.39 8.72 1.92
C ILE A 29 -9.98 8.42 2.46
N ALA A 30 -9.80 7.32 3.18
CA ALA A 30 -8.50 6.92 3.73
C ALA A 30 -7.47 6.67 2.62
N LEU A 31 -7.88 6.06 1.51
CA LEU A 31 -7.03 5.84 0.34
C LEU A 31 -6.64 7.16 -0.33
N LYS A 32 -7.56 8.10 -0.49
CA LYS A 32 -7.25 9.44 -1.03
C LYS A 32 -6.14 10.11 -0.22
N HIS A 33 -6.27 10.18 1.11
CA HIS A 33 -5.23 10.77 1.97
C HIS A 33 -3.89 10.04 1.85
N THR A 34 -3.93 8.72 1.72
CA THR A 34 -2.74 7.90 1.53
C THR A 34 -2.02 8.24 0.23
N LEU A 35 -2.76 8.40 -0.86
CA LEU A 35 -2.24 8.76 -2.18
C LEU A 35 -1.73 10.20 -2.23
N ASP A 36 -2.46 11.14 -1.64
CA ASP A 36 -2.03 12.54 -1.53
C ASP A 36 -0.69 12.64 -0.79
N SER A 37 -0.54 11.87 0.29
CA SER A 37 0.72 11.78 1.03
C SER A 37 1.86 11.18 0.21
N TRP A 38 1.55 10.18 -0.64
CA TRP A 38 2.54 9.59 -1.55
C TRP A 38 2.98 10.59 -2.63
N ASN A 39 2.01 11.24 -3.27
CA ASN A 39 2.26 12.25 -4.29
C ASN A 39 3.07 13.42 -3.73
N PHE A 40 2.78 13.87 -2.51
CA PHE A 40 3.60 14.86 -1.83
C PHE A 40 5.05 14.41 -1.66
N ARG A 41 5.31 13.15 -1.27
CA ARG A 41 6.68 12.62 -1.19
C ARG A 41 7.38 12.62 -2.55
N ASN A 42 6.66 12.34 -3.63
CA ASN A 42 7.21 12.42 -4.98
C ASN A 42 7.65 13.85 -5.35
N THR A 43 6.92 14.89 -4.94
CA THR A 43 7.28 16.28 -5.27
C THR A 43 8.55 16.78 -4.57
N ILE A 44 8.95 16.13 -3.47
CA ILE A 44 10.18 16.46 -2.72
C ILE A 44 11.29 15.43 -2.89
N SER A 45 11.13 14.48 -3.82
CA SER A 45 12.06 13.36 -4.04
C SER A 45 13.48 13.79 -4.43
N GLU A 46 13.65 14.96 -5.06
CA GLU A 46 14.98 15.52 -5.34
C GLU A 46 15.82 15.73 -4.06
N LYS A 47 15.17 15.89 -2.91
CA LYS A 47 15.83 16.13 -1.62
C LYS A 47 15.96 14.87 -0.76
N ILE A 48 14.94 13.99 -0.79
CA ILE A 48 14.85 12.84 0.13
C ILE A 48 14.99 11.48 -0.55
N GLY A 49 15.13 11.48 -1.88
CA GLY A 49 15.08 10.28 -2.71
C GLY A 49 13.65 9.80 -3.01
N ASN A 50 13.55 8.81 -3.89
CA ASN A 50 12.27 8.17 -4.21
C ASN A 50 11.80 7.27 -3.06
N ALA A 51 10.50 7.29 -2.78
CA ALA A 51 9.93 6.43 -1.76
C ALA A 51 9.98 4.95 -2.20
N ASN A 52 10.71 4.12 -1.46
CA ASN A 52 10.78 2.67 -1.71
C ASN A 52 9.51 1.94 -1.27
N TYR A 53 8.94 2.34 -0.14
CA TYR A 53 7.64 1.90 0.37
C TYR A 53 7.21 2.80 1.54
N THR A 54 5.96 2.69 1.97
CA THR A 54 5.50 3.24 3.26
C THR A 54 4.72 2.19 4.05
N LEU A 55 4.86 2.23 5.37
CA LEU A 55 4.16 1.35 6.30
C LEU A 55 3.36 2.20 7.29
N GLN A 56 2.09 1.88 7.46
CA GLN A 56 1.19 2.45 8.45
C GLN A 56 0.69 1.32 9.33
N VAL A 57 0.97 1.37 10.63
CA VAL A 57 0.56 0.36 11.61
C VAL A 57 -0.47 0.97 12.54
N TYR A 58 -1.62 0.32 12.66
CA TYR A 58 -2.71 0.66 13.56
C TYR A 58 -2.99 -0.51 14.50
N ASP A 59 -3.76 -0.25 15.55
CA ASP A 59 -4.13 -1.27 16.55
C ASP A 59 -4.91 -2.45 15.97
N ASN A 60 -5.54 -2.30 14.81
CA ASN A 60 -6.39 -3.34 14.21
C ASN A 60 -5.91 -3.82 12.84
N LEU A 61 -4.99 -3.09 12.19
CA LEU A 61 -4.54 -3.40 10.83
C LEU A 61 -3.19 -2.76 10.54
N MET A 62 -2.50 -3.27 9.54
CA MET A 62 -1.41 -2.54 8.89
C MET A 62 -1.70 -2.33 7.41
N ARG A 63 -1.15 -1.24 6.87
CA ARG A 63 -1.23 -0.89 5.46
C ARG A 63 0.16 -0.58 4.92
N VAL A 64 0.55 -1.30 3.87
CA VAL A 64 1.84 -1.12 3.20
C VAL A 64 1.61 -0.67 1.77
N LEU A 65 2.40 0.31 1.33
CA LEU A 65 2.38 0.82 -0.03
C LEU A 65 3.72 0.62 -0.68
N PHE A 66 3.72 0.06 -1.88
CA PHE A 66 4.89 -0.09 -2.74
C PHE A 66 4.64 0.57 -4.10
N PRO A 67 5.68 1.15 -4.73
CA PRO A 67 5.65 1.44 -6.16
C PRO A 67 5.32 0.17 -6.95
N PHE A 68 4.45 0.28 -7.95
CA PHE A 68 4.13 -0.80 -8.86
C PHE A 68 4.27 -0.29 -10.30
N GLY A 69 5.46 -0.46 -10.88
CA GLY A 69 5.83 0.27 -12.08
C GLY A 69 6.03 1.77 -11.81
N ASN A 70 5.89 2.60 -12.84
CA ASN A 70 6.22 4.04 -12.74
C ASN A 70 5.05 4.91 -12.26
N GLU A 71 3.81 4.47 -12.43
CA GLU A 71 2.61 5.31 -12.25
C GLU A 71 1.51 4.66 -11.41
N MET A 72 1.82 3.56 -10.72
CA MET A 72 0.87 2.85 -9.87
C MET A 72 1.46 2.49 -8.52
N LEU A 73 0.57 2.21 -7.58
CA LEU A 73 0.88 1.80 -6.22
C LEU A 73 0.18 0.49 -5.89
N LEU A 74 0.95 -0.46 -5.39
CA LEU A 74 0.43 -1.63 -4.70
C LEU A 74 0.12 -1.22 -3.26
N VAL A 75 -1.16 -1.26 -2.89
CA VAL A 75 -1.65 -1.07 -1.53
C VAL A 75 -2.06 -2.43 -0.97
N VAL A 76 -1.35 -2.86 0.08
CA VAL A 76 -1.62 -4.08 0.82
C VAL A 76 -2.18 -3.71 2.19
N THR A 77 -3.29 -4.30 2.59
CA THR A 77 -3.86 -4.14 3.93
C THR A 77 -4.04 -5.51 4.54
N LEU A 78 -3.60 -5.65 5.79
CA LEU A 78 -3.50 -6.90 6.53
C LEU A 78 -3.96 -6.63 7.96
N ASP A 79 -4.35 -7.66 8.69
CA ASP A 79 -4.43 -7.53 10.15
C ASP A 79 -3.04 -7.22 10.74
N ASN A 80 -3.00 -6.88 12.03
CA ASN A 80 -1.77 -6.54 12.72
C ASN A 80 -1.10 -7.75 13.42
N SER A 81 -1.47 -8.98 13.06
CA SER A 81 -0.95 -10.18 13.72
C SER A 81 0.48 -10.56 13.30
N GLY A 82 0.92 -10.11 12.12
CA GLY A 82 2.24 -10.44 11.57
C GLY A 82 3.32 -9.41 11.90
N ASN A 83 4.58 -9.86 11.93
CA ASN A 83 5.73 -8.97 12.04
C ASN A 83 5.85 -8.09 10.77
N PRO A 84 5.88 -6.75 10.89
CA PRO A 84 5.93 -5.87 9.73
C PRO A 84 7.12 -6.11 8.80
N ASN A 85 8.29 -6.45 9.35
CA ASN A 85 9.51 -6.66 8.56
C ASN A 85 9.39 -7.91 7.69
N ASP A 86 8.86 -9.01 8.24
CA ASP A 86 8.67 -10.26 7.50
C ASP A 86 7.66 -10.08 6.35
N ILE A 87 6.60 -9.32 6.60
CA ILE A 87 5.59 -8.97 5.60
C ILE A 87 6.21 -8.14 4.48
N ILE A 88 6.96 -7.08 4.82
CA ILE A 88 7.62 -6.21 3.84
C ILE A 88 8.60 -7.03 3.00
N GLN A 89 9.44 -7.85 3.63
CA GLN A 89 10.42 -8.67 2.94
C GLN A 89 9.74 -9.65 1.98
N ARG A 90 8.63 -10.27 2.41
CA ARG A 90 7.86 -11.18 1.55
C ARG A 90 7.25 -10.46 0.36
N ILE A 91 6.69 -9.26 0.55
CA ILE A 91 6.14 -8.46 -0.57
C ILE A 91 7.25 -8.06 -1.54
N GLN A 92 8.40 -7.59 -1.05
CA GLN A 92 9.55 -7.24 -1.89
C GLN A 92 10.07 -8.45 -2.69
N THR A 93 10.12 -9.62 -2.05
CA THR A 93 10.52 -10.89 -2.67
C THR A 93 9.60 -11.20 -3.86
N ILE A 94 8.27 -11.13 -3.66
CA ILE A 94 7.26 -11.30 -4.72
C ILE A 94 7.43 -10.26 -5.84
N LEU A 95 7.59 -8.98 -5.49
CA LEU A 95 7.73 -7.89 -6.48
C LEU A 95 9.02 -8.01 -7.31
N SER A 96 10.08 -8.57 -6.73
CA SER A 96 11.35 -8.77 -7.43
C SER A 96 11.35 -9.95 -8.42
N GLY A 97 10.26 -10.73 -8.48
CA GLY A 97 10.18 -11.95 -9.28
C GLY A 97 10.95 -13.14 -8.71
N HIS A 98 11.61 -13.00 -7.55
CA HIS A 98 12.24 -14.12 -6.84
C HIS A 98 11.20 -14.80 -5.96
N LEU A 99 10.51 -15.83 -6.46
CA LEU A 99 9.77 -16.75 -5.59
C LEU A 99 10.73 -17.85 -5.13
N LYS A 100 10.99 -17.94 -3.82
CA LYS A 100 11.59 -19.13 -3.21
C LYS A 100 10.49 -20.14 -2.86
#